data_AF-A0A5C9ERC1-F1
#
_entry.id   AF-A0A5C9ERC1-F1
#
_cell.length_a   1.000
_cell.length_b   1.000
_cell.length_c   1.000
_cell.angle_alpha   90.00
_cell.angle_beta   90.00
_cell.angle_gamma   90.00
#
_symmetry.space_group_name_H-M   'P 1'
#
loop_
_entity.id
_entity.type
_entity.pdbx_description
1 polymer ?
#
loop_
_entity_poly.entity_id
_entity_poly.type
_entity_poly.pdbx_seq_one_letter_code
_entity_poly.pdbx_strand_id
1 'polypeptide(L)'
;MAQLNDLTIPYIKKLASELEIDLKRGRKADLISQIKNSGISATKLDSLIEKYLKEKNKAKIKKKRKLLDIPELEQRIEKLEGQVEFLMSVIKTKNQLSHKKPNLIKQTIKREHAPPINRDLPEVELNTQSDIRLFLKMLLNPGDTITIDEIVRIDALQNISLNLLTQAINDLINNGIFEPIEGESIQKIQGNIGKLMRIR
;
A
#
# COMPACT_ATOMS: atom_id res chain seq x y z
N MET A 1 -8.50 -31.34 28.18
CA MET A 1 -7.42 -31.14 29.17
C MET A 1 -6.11 -30.94 28.43
N ALA A 2 -5.34 -29.92 28.79
CA ALA A 2 -4.08 -29.61 28.16
C ALA A 2 -3.00 -30.63 28.56
N GLN A 3 -2.14 -31.08 27.64
CA GLN A 3 -1.13 -32.09 27.95
C GLN A 3 0.28 -31.49 28.00
N LEU A 4 1.14 -32.03 28.85
CA LEU A 4 2.58 -31.70 28.89
C LEU A 4 3.26 -31.88 27.51
N ASN A 5 2.75 -32.79 26.68
CA ASN A 5 3.20 -33.00 25.31
C ASN A 5 2.98 -31.78 24.40
N ASP A 6 2.08 -30.87 24.74
CA ASP A 6 1.79 -29.68 23.94
C ASP A 6 2.85 -28.59 24.16
N LEU A 7 3.61 -28.66 25.25
CA LEU A 7 4.69 -27.73 25.57
C LEU A 7 6.00 -28.09 24.85
N THR A 8 6.80 -27.08 24.51
CA THR A 8 8.18 -27.30 24.04
C THR A 8 9.13 -27.40 25.23
N ILE A 9 10.31 -28.01 25.03
CA ILE A 9 11.30 -28.23 26.11
C ILE A 9 11.58 -26.98 26.96
N PRO A 10 11.74 -25.76 26.39
CA PRO A 10 11.93 -24.55 27.20
C PRO A 10 10.77 -24.27 28.17
N TYR A 11 9.53 -24.47 27.74
CA TYR A 11 8.36 -24.26 28.60
C TYR A 11 8.19 -25.38 29.63
N ILE A 12 8.58 -26.61 29.29
CA ILE A 12 8.63 -27.72 30.25
C ILE A 12 9.63 -27.39 31.37
N LYS A 13 10.81 -26.85 31.02
CA LYS A 13 11.80 -26.43 32.01
C LYS A 13 11.31 -25.26 32.88
N LYS A 14 10.69 -24.24 32.29
CA LYS A 14 10.08 -23.14 33.05
C LYS A 14 9.02 -23.63 34.04
N LEU A 15 8.13 -24.52 33.58
CA LEU A 15 7.11 -25.13 34.40
C LEU A 15 7.72 -25.91 35.57
N ALA A 16 8.76 -26.69 35.32
CA ALA A 16 9.46 -27.42 36.38
C ALA A 16 10.17 -26.50 37.37
N SER A 17 10.79 -25.42 36.92
CA SER A 17 11.39 -24.42 37.82
C SER A 17 10.34 -23.74 38.71
N GLU A 18 9.16 -23.41 38.18
CA GLU A 18 8.05 -22.83 38.96
C GLU A 18 7.41 -23.84 39.93
N LEU A 19 7.61 -25.13 39.68
CA LEU A 19 7.19 -26.23 40.54
C LEU A 19 8.32 -26.76 41.44
N GLU A 20 9.48 -26.12 41.41
CA GLU A 20 10.68 -26.51 42.17
C GLU A 20 11.10 -27.97 41.92
N ILE A 21 10.83 -28.50 40.73
CA ILE A 21 11.27 -29.84 40.31
C ILE A 21 12.66 -29.72 39.68
N ASP A 22 13.64 -30.41 40.27
CA ASP A 22 14.95 -30.53 39.67
C ASP A 22 14.93 -31.55 38.52
N LEU A 23 14.94 -31.05 37.28
CA LEU A 23 14.90 -31.89 36.08
C LEU A 23 16.29 -32.36 35.68
N LYS A 24 16.49 -33.67 35.64
CA LYS A 24 17.68 -34.27 35.02
C LYS A 24 17.66 -34.05 33.51
N ARG A 25 18.84 -33.82 32.92
CA ARG A 25 18.99 -33.72 31.45
C ARG A 25 18.43 -34.99 30.78
N GLY A 26 17.65 -34.83 29.72
CA GLY A 26 17.02 -35.94 29.03
C GLY A 26 16.20 -35.50 27.82
N ARG A 27 15.60 -36.46 27.13
CA ARG A 27 14.66 -36.19 26.02
C ARG A 27 13.35 -35.67 26.60
N LYS A 28 12.52 -35.06 25.75
CA LYS A 28 11.23 -34.49 26.16
C LYS A 28 10.35 -35.49 26.91
N ALA A 29 10.27 -36.73 26.44
CA ALA A 29 9.50 -37.79 27.09
C ALA A 29 9.99 -38.04 28.53
N ASP A 30 11.31 -38.11 28.73
CA ASP A 30 11.92 -38.33 30.05
C ASP A 30 11.61 -37.19 31.03
N LEU A 31 11.67 -35.95 30.56
CA LEU A 31 11.33 -34.77 31.36
C LEU A 31 9.85 -34.77 31.78
N ILE A 32 8.96 -35.21 30.88
CA ILE A 32 7.53 -35.32 31.17
C ILE A 32 7.26 -36.40 32.21
N SER A 33 7.95 -37.55 32.11
CA SER A 33 7.84 -38.61 33.11
C SER A 33 8.32 -38.14 34.50
N GLN A 34 9.41 -37.37 34.56
CA GLN A 34 9.89 -36.79 35.83
C GLN A 34 8.84 -35.86 36.47
N ILE A 35 8.17 -35.02 35.68
CA ILE A 35 7.10 -34.13 36.18
C ILE A 35 5.86 -34.91 36.61
N LYS A 36 5.50 -35.98 35.91
CA LYS A 36 4.37 -36.83 36.32
C LYS A 36 4.65 -37.57 37.63
N ASN A 37 5.91 -37.95 37.84
CA ASN A 37 6.34 -38.68 39.03
C ASN A 37 6.59 -37.79 40.26
N SER A 38 6.53 -36.46 40.12
CA SER A 38 6.82 -35.51 41.21
C SER A 38 5.65 -35.29 42.18
N GLY A 39 4.53 -36.00 42.00
CA GLY A 39 3.41 -36.01 42.96
C GLY A 39 2.62 -34.70 43.04
N ILE A 40 2.69 -33.85 42.02
CA ILE A 40 1.99 -32.55 42.00
C ILE A 40 0.50 -32.76 41.76
N SER A 41 -0.33 -31.96 42.43
CA SER A 41 -1.77 -32.01 42.23
C SER A 41 -2.13 -31.74 40.76
N ALA A 42 -3.00 -32.57 40.20
CA ALA A 42 -3.42 -32.47 38.80
C ALA A 42 -3.96 -31.08 38.45
N THR A 43 -4.70 -30.46 39.38
CA THR A 43 -5.26 -29.11 39.21
C THR A 43 -4.18 -28.02 39.08
N LYS A 44 -3.12 -28.08 39.90
CA LYS A 44 -2.01 -27.12 39.85
C LYS A 44 -1.20 -27.31 38.56
N LEU A 45 -0.95 -28.56 38.20
CA LEU A 45 -0.25 -28.91 36.97
C LEU A 45 -1.02 -28.43 35.73
N ASP A 46 -2.33 -28.70 35.64
CA ASP A 46 -3.18 -28.25 34.53
C ASP A 46 -3.17 -26.73 34.38
N SER A 47 -3.28 -26.00 35.50
CA SER A 47 -3.27 -24.52 35.49
C SER A 47 -1.96 -23.96 34.90
N LEU A 48 -0.83 -24.58 35.23
CA LEU A 48 0.48 -24.17 34.72
C LEU A 48 0.68 -24.58 33.26
N ILE A 49 0.19 -25.75 32.86
CA ILE A 49 0.23 -26.16 31.45
C ILE A 49 -0.55 -25.15 30.60
N GLU A 50 -1.74 -24.75 31.03
CA GLU A 50 -2.53 -23.75 30.32
C GLU A 50 -1.85 -22.38 30.26
N LYS A 51 -1.27 -21.92 31.39
CA LYS A 51 -0.50 -20.66 31.45
C LYS A 51 0.60 -20.64 30.40
N TYR A 52 1.41 -21.69 30.32
CA TYR A 52 2.55 -21.76 29.40
C TYR A 52 2.14 -22.04 27.96
N LEU A 53 1.02 -22.72 27.71
CA LEU A 53 0.45 -22.83 26.36
C LEU A 53 -0.05 -21.48 25.84
N LYS A 54 -0.71 -20.68 26.69
CA LYS A 54 -1.10 -19.30 26.33
C LYS A 54 0.13 -18.45 26.01
N GLU A 55 1.20 -18.55 26.79
CA GLU A 55 2.46 -17.83 26.52
C GLU A 55 3.10 -18.26 25.18
N LYS A 56 3.19 -19.57 24.93
CA LYS A 56 3.68 -20.14 23.66
C LYS A 56 2.87 -19.64 22.46
N ASN A 57 1.54 -19.66 22.56
CA ASN A 57 0.64 -19.22 21.51
C ASN A 57 0.76 -17.71 21.28
N LYS A 58 0.85 -16.91 22.35
CA LYS A 58 1.09 -15.46 22.26
C LYS A 58 2.41 -15.15 21.58
N ALA A 59 3.48 -15.89 21.88
CA ALA A 59 4.78 -15.74 21.23
C ALA A 59 4.73 -16.14 19.74
N LYS A 60 4.02 -17.22 19.39
CA LYS A 60 3.81 -17.65 18.01
C LYS A 60 3.00 -16.61 17.21
N ILE A 61 1.95 -16.05 17.81
CA ILE A 61 1.14 -14.97 17.22
C ILE A 61 2.01 -13.71 17.05
N LYS A 62 2.80 -13.32 18.04
CA LYS A 62 3.70 -12.16 17.95
C LYS A 62 4.74 -12.33 16.85
N LYS A 63 5.31 -13.52 16.68
CA LYS A 63 6.24 -13.81 15.56
C LYS A 63 5.53 -13.75 14.21
N LYS A 64 4.34 -14.36 14.09
CA LYS A 64 3.54 -14.28 12.86
C LYS A 64 3.11 -12.85 12.53
N ARG A 65 2.73 -12.04 13.53
CA ARG A 65 2.41 -10.61 13.37
C ARG A 65 3.59 -9.73 13.00
N LYS A 66 4.83 -10.15 13.29
CA LYS A 66 6.04 -9.47 12.80
C LYS A 66 6.42 -9.89 11.37
N LEU A 67 5.98 -11.07 10.95
CA LEU A 67 6.21 -11.62 9.61
C LEU A 67 5.13 -11.19 8.61
N LEU A 68 3.93 -10.90 9.10
CA LEU A 68 2.92 -10.17 8.37
C LEU A 68 3.27 -8.69 8.55
N ASP A 69 3.68 -8.00 7.49
CA ASP A 69 3.80 -6.53 7.48
C ASP A 69 2.40 -5.90 7.58
N ILE A 70 1.72 -6.14 8.70
CA ILE A 70 0.39 -5.61 9.01
C ILE A 70 0.37 -4.08 8.86
N PRO A 71 1.40 -3.31 9.29
CA PRO A 71 1.40 -1.86 9.08
C PRO A 71 1.46 -1.46 7.60
N GLU A 72 2.20 -2.20 6.77
CA GLU A 72 2.29 -1.93 5.33
C GLU A 72 0.98 -2.32 4.62
N LEU A 73 0.36 -3.43 5.06
CA LEU A 73 -0.95 -3.86 4.58
C LEU A 73 -2.05 -2.89 5.00
N GLU A 74 -2.03 -2.37 6.23
CA GLU A 74 -2.96 -1.34 6.72
C GLU A 74 -2.82 -0.05 5.92
N GLN A 75 -1.59 0.43 5.68
CA GLN A 75 -1.34 1.59 4.80
C GLN A 75 -1.81 1.35 3.36
N ARG A 76 -1.62 0.13 2.85
CA ARG A 76 -2.06 -0.22 1.50
C ARG A 76 -3.58 -0.31 1.39
N ILE A 77 -4.26 -0.77 2.44
CA ILE A 77 -5.72 -0.76 2.56
C ILE A 77 -6.23 0.68 2.62
N GLU A 78 -5.66 1.53 3.47
CA GLU A 78 -6.04 2.95 3.57
C GLU A 78 -5.91 3.68 2.23
N LYS A 79 -4.83 3.42 1.49
CA LYS A 79 -4.64 3.95 0.14
C LYS A 79 -5.69 3.44 -0.85
N LEU A 80 -6.06 2.16 -0.78
CA LEU A 80 -7.10 1.57 -1.63
C LEU A 80 -8.49 2.10 -1.28
N GLU A 81 -8.79 2.27 0.01
CA GLU A 81 -10.04 2.85 0.49
C GLU A 81 -10.20 4.29 -0.01
N GLY A 82 -9.15 5.12 0.07
CA GLY A 82 -9.15 6.47 -0.51
C GLY A 82 -9.35 6.48 -2.03
N GLN A 83 -8.78 5.51 -2.76
CA GLN A 83 -9.03 5.35 -4.20
C GLN A 83 -10.48 4.97 -4.51
N VAL A 84 -11.07 4.08 -3.72
CA VAL A 84 -12.48 3.67 -3.87
C VAL A 84 -13.42 4.82 -3.54
N GLU A 85 -13.17 5.57 -2.47
CA GLU A 85 -13.98 6.71 -2.06
C GLU A 85 -13.95 7.82 -3.11
N PHE A 86 -12.78 8.06 -3.71
CA PHE A 86 -12.63 8.95 -4.86
C PHE A 86 -13.45 8.46 -6.07
N LEU A 87 -13.33 7.18 -6.45
CA LEU A 87 -14.11 6.63 -7.56
C LEU A 87 -15.61 6.72 -7.31
N MET A 88 -16.06 6.48 -6.07
CA MET A 88 -17.46 6.63 -5.67
C MET A 88 -17.93 8.08 -5.77
N SER A 89 -17.09 9.05 -5.39
CA SER A 89 -17.36 10.47 -5.62
C SER A 89 -17.52 10.78 -7.11
N VAL A 90 -16.61 10.29 -7.95
CA VAL A 90 -16.68 10.44 -9.42
C VAL A 90 -17.99 9.86 -9.98
N ILE A 91 -18.39 8.67 -9.54
CA ILE A 91 -19.65 8.04 -9.96
C ILE A 91 -20.86 8.87 -9.50
N LYS A 92 -20.86 9.37 -8.26
CA LYS A 92 -21.93 10.21 -7.71
C LYS A 92 -22.10 11.50 -8.52
N THR A 93 -21.00 12.18 -8.84
CA THR A 93 -20.99 13.41 -9.65
C THR A 93 -21.47 13.12 -11.08
N LYS A 94 -21.02 12.01 -11.68
CA LYS A 94 -21.46 11.59 -13.03
C LYS A 94 -22.96 11.30 -13.09
N ASN A 95 -23.52 10.65 -12.07
CA ASN A 95 -24.97 10.40 -11.98
C ASN A 95 -25.78 11.69 -11.77
N GLN A 96 -25.22 12.72 -11.12
CA GLN A 96 -25.87 14.04 -10.99
C GLN A 96 -25.84 14.85 -12.29
N LEU A 97 -24.78 14.73 -13.10
CA LEU A 97 -24.64 15.41 -14.39
C LEU A 97 -25.52 14.79 -15.50
N SER A 98 -25.87 13.51 -15.41
CA SER A 98 -26.80 12.86 -16.36
C SER A 98 -28.21 13.47 -16.35
N HIS A 99 -28.55 14.32 -15.37
CA HIS A 99 -29.82 15.04 -15.28
C HIS A 99 -29.75 16.51 -15.74
N LYS A 100 -28.60 17.03 -16.17
CA LYS A 100 -28.48 18.40 -16.71
C LYS A 100 -27.87 18.37 -18.12
N LYS A 101 -28.72 18.36 -19.15
CA LYS A 101 -28.32 18.55 -20.55
C LYS A 101 -27.68 19.94 -20.75
N PRO A 102 -26.49 20.07 -21.39
CA PRO A 102 -26.00 21.35 -21.86
C PRO A 102 -26.28 21.56 -23.36
N ASN A 103 -26.70 22.79 -23.69
CA ASN A 103 -26.86 23.29 -25.06
C ASN A 103 -25.49 23.44 -25.74
N LEU A 104 -25.36 22.91 -26.96
CA LEU A 104 -24.18 23.05 -27.81
C LEU A 104 -24.07 24.48 -28.38
N ILE A 105 -22.90 25.09 -28.24
CA ILE A 105 -22.44 26.15 -29.14
C ILE A 105 -21.20 25.63 -29.87
N LYS A 106 -21.35 25.44 -31.18
CA LYS A 106 -20.28 25.09 -32.12
C LYS A 106 -19.38 26.28 -32.36
N GLN A 107 -18.07 26.13 -32.17
CA GLN A 107 -17.09 26.86 -32.97
C GLN A 107 -15.97 25.92 -33.44
N THR A 108 -15.95 25.76 -34.76
CA THR A 108 -14.95 25.10 -35.59
C THR A 108 -13.66 25.91 -35.66
N ILE A 109 -12.52 25.29 -35.34
CA ILE A 109 -11.22 25.67 -35.90
C ILE A 109 -10.50 24.37 -36.32
N LYS A 110 -10.21 24.26 -37.62
CA LYS A 110 -9.40 23.21 -38.23
C LYS A 110 -7.91 23.53 -38.03
N ARG A 111 -7.09 22.54 -37.64
CA ARG A 111 -5.74 22.28 -38.20
C ARG A 111 -5.23 20.90 -37.79
N GLU A 112 -4.49 20.32 -38.71
CA GLU A 112 -4.14 18.90 -38.84
C GLU A 112 -2.89 18.52 -38.04
N HIS A 113 -2.75 17.22 -37.76
CA HIS A 113 -1.60 16.49 -37.21
C HIS A 113 -1.33 16.55 -35.69
N ALA A 114 -2.19 15.86 -34.94
CA ALA A 114 -1.82 14.84 -33.96
C ALA A 114 -3.09 14.02 -33.68
N PRO A 115 -3.05 12.69 -33.43
CA PRO A 115 -4.23 12.00 -32.96
C PRO A 115 -4.68 12.70 -31.67
N PRO A 116 -5.93 13.18 -31.57
CA PRO A 116 -6.39 13.78 -30.33
C PRO A 116 -6.32 12.67 -29.27
N ILE A 117 -5.66 12.95 -28.16
CA ILE A 117 -5.81 12.14 -26.94
C ILE A 117 -7.24 12.42 -26.46
N ASN A 118 -8.22 11.85 -27.16
CA ASN A 118 -9.61 11.76 -26.72
C ASN A 118 -9.66 10.62 -25.70
N ARG A 119 -9.12 10.90 -24.51
CA ARG A 119 -9.48 10.16 -23.31
C ARG A 119 -10.41 11.11 -22.57
N ASP A 120 -11.67 10.71 -22.38
CA ASP A 120 -12.63 11.42 -21.54
C ASP A 120 -12.06 11.53 -20.12
N LEU A 121 -11.22 12.53 -19.89
CA LEU A 121 -10.59 12.85 -18.63
C LEU A 121 -11.59 13.69 -17.84
N PRO A 122 -11.92 13.30 -16.59
CA PRO A 122 -12.87 14.05 -15.79
C PRO A 122 -12.35 15.49 -15.55
N GLU A 123 -13.27 16.47 -15.52
CA GLU A 123 -12.99 17.78 -14.93
C GLU A 123 -12.70 17.56 -13.43
N VAL A 124 -11.42 17.50 -13.07
CA VAL A 124 -10.94 17.33 -11.69
C VAL A 124 -10.30 18.64 -11.26
N GLU A 125 -10.68 19.15 -10.09
CA GLU A 125 -9.98 20.27 -9.47
C GLU A 125 -8.60 19.79 -8.98
N LEU A 126 -7.54 20.13 -9.72
CA LEU A 126 -6.16 19.76 -9.41
C LEU A 126 -5.52 20.81 -8.50
N ASN A 127 -5.98 20.84 -7.24
CA ASN A 127 -5.59 21.86 -6.27
C ASN A 127 -4.31 21.50 -5.48
N THR A 128 -3.91 20.23 -5.47
CA THR A 128 -2.71 19.78 -4.74
C THR A 128 -1.69 19.07 -5.63
N GLN A 129 -0.43 19.06 -5.19
CA GLN A 129 0.64 18.30 -5.84
C GLN A 129 0.32 16.80 -5.93
N SER A 130 -0.41 16.25 -4.95
CA SER A 130 -0.84 14.85 -4.95
C SER A 130 -1.85 14.55 -6.06
N ASP A 131 -2.80 15.45 -6.29
CA ASP A 131 -3.83 15.29 -7.32
C ASP A 131 -3.19 15.33 -8.71
N ILE A 132 -2.26 16.27 -8.93
CA ILE A 132 -1.50 16.40 -10.18
C ILE A 132 -0.69 15.13 -10.44
N ARG A 133 -0.02 14.59 -9.41
CA ARG A 133 0.75 13.35 -9.54
C ARG A 133 -0.13 12.18 -9.95
N LEU A 134 -1.31 12.04 -9.33
CA LEU A 134 -2.25 10.97 -9.65
C LEU A 134 -2.78 11.11 -11.07
N PHE A 135 -3.15 12.34 -11.46
CA PHE A 135 -3.63 12.66 -12.79
C PHE A 135 -2.60 12.29 -13.87
N LEU A 136 -1.35 12.74 -13.71
CA LEU A 136 -0.27 12.41 -14.65
C LEU A 136 0.00 10.90 -14.73
N LYS A 137 -0.10 10.17 -13.61
CA LYS A 137 0.02 8.69 -13.62
C LYS A 137 -1.09 8.02 -14.42
N MET A 138 -2.31 8.56 -14.38
CA MET A 138 -3.44 8.00 -15.12
C MET A 138 -3.40 8.38 -16.60
N LEU A 139 -2.73 9.48 -16.93
CA LEU A 139 -2.65 10.00 -18.29
C LEU A 139 -1.95 9.05 -19.27
N LEU A 140 -0.92 8.32 -18.82
CA LEU A 140 -0.05 7.48 -19.67
C LEU A 140 -0.13 6.03 -19.24
N ASN A 141 -0.15 5.05 -20.14
CA ASN A 141 0.07 3.64 -19.78
C ASN A 141 1.58 3.34 -19.67
N PRO A 142 2.00 2.27 -18.96
CA PRO A 142 3.41 1.88 -18.93
C PRO A 142 3.98 1.67 -20.34
N GLY A 143 5.07 2.36 -20.68
CA GLY A 143 5.67 2.41 -22.01
C GLY A 143 5.21 3.57 -22.91
N ASP A 144 4.15 4.30 -22.55
CA ASP A 144 3.72 5.48 -23.29
C ASP A 144 4.68 6.65 -23.05
N THR A 145 4.82 7.52 -24.06
CA THR A 145 5.59 8.76 -24.00
C THR A 145 4.71 9.99 -24.22
N ILE A 146 5.04 11.09 -23.57
CA ILE A 146 4.39 12.40 -23.79
C ILE A 146 5.42 13.53 -23.74
N THR A 147 5.19 14.58 -24.52
CA THR A 147 6.00 15.81 -24.47
C THR A 147 5.49 16.76 -23.38
N ILE A 148 6.36 17.63 -22.88
CA ILE A 148 5.94 18.66 -21.91
C ILE A 148 4.95 19.64 -22.56
N ASP A 149 5.10 19.94 -23.85
CA ASP A 149 4.16 20.78 -24.58
C ASP A 149 2.74 20.19 -24.61
N GLU A 150 2.63 18.87 -24.77
CA GLU A 150 1.35 18.17 -24.69
C GLU A 150 0.76 18.23 -23.28
N ILE A 151 1.58 18.05 -22.23
CA ILE A 151 1.13 18.13 -20.84
C ILE A 151 0.53 19.52 -20.53
N VAL A 152 1.23 20.60 -20.90
CA VAL A 152 0.78 21.97 -20.61
C VAL A 152 -0.49 22.33 -21.38
N ARG A 153 -0.77 21.67 -22.50
CA ARG A 153 -2.00 21.87 -23.29
C ARG A 153 -3.21 21.14 -22.73
N ILE A 154 -3.06 20.24 -21.76
CA ILE A 154 -4.19 19.53 -21.16
C ILE A 154 -5.02 20.53 -20.34
N ASP A 155 -6.29 20.67 -20.68
CA ASP A 155 -7.19 21.67 -20.07
C ASP A 155 -7.21 21.62 -18.54
N ALA A 156 -7.19 20.43 -17.94
CA ALA A 156 -7.14 20.25 -16.49
C ALA A 156 -5.85 20.82 -15.84
N LEU A 157 -4.74 20.88 -16.59
CA LEU A 157 -3.44 21.36 -16.10
C LEU A 157 -3.18 22.84 -16.43
N GLN A 158 -3.95 23.46 -17.32
CA GLN A 158 -3.72 24.84 -17.77
C GLN A 158 -3.84 25.88 -16.64
N ASN A 159 -4.68 25.62 -15.64
CA ASN A 159 -4.88 26.53 -14.49
C ASN A 159 -3.88 26.30 -13.34
N ILE A 160 -2.96 25.35 -13.50
CA ILE A 160 -2.01 24.98 -12.47
C ILE A 160 -0.74 25.81 -12.64
N SER A 161 -0.19 26.31 -11.52
CA SER A 161 1.10 26.99 -11.57
C SER A 161 2.19 26.06 -12.13
N LEU A 162 3.01 26.58 -13.05
CA LEU A 162 4.12 25.83 -13.65
C LEU A 162 5.08 25.25 -12.60
N ASN A 163 5.29 25.95 -11.49
CA ASN A 163 6.11 25.47 -10.38
C ASN A 163 5.53 24.20 -9.74
N LEU A 164 4.22 24.19 -9.46
CA LEU A 164 3.55 23.04 -8.85
C LEU A 164 3.52 21.84 -9.81
N LEU A 165 3.27 22.08 -11.10
CA LEU A 165 3.36 21.05 -12.14
C LEU A 165 4.78 20.48 -12.25
N THR A 166 5.80 21.35 -12.23
CA THR A 166 7.21 20.95 -12.27
C THR A 166 7.60 20.11 -11.07
N GLN A 167 7.18 20.50 -9.87
CA GLN A 167 7.41 19.73 -8.64
C GLN A 167 6.73 18.35 -8.71
N ALA A 168 5.49 18.28 -9.19
CA ALA A 168 4.79 17.02 -9.38
C ALA A 168 5.50 16.10 -10.39
N ILE A 169 5.98 16.64 -11.52
CA ILE A 169 6.73 15.87 -12.52
C ILE A 169 8.06 15.37 -11.94
N ASN A 170 8.82 16.23 -11.25
CA ASN A 170 10.09 15.86 -10.63
C ASN A 170 9.91 14.77 -9.58
N ASP A 171 8.85 14.84 -8.77
CA ASP A 171 8.50 13.77 -7.84
C ASP A 171 8.26 12.44 -8.56
N LEU A 172 7.57 12.45 -9.70
CA LEU A 172 7.29 11.22 -10.45
C LEU A 172 8.56 10.64 -11.09
N ILE A 173 9.50 11.50 -11.51
CA ILE A 173 10.82 11.08 -11.98
C ILE A 173 11.63 10.48 -10.83
N ASN A 174 11.74 11.18 -9.71
CA ASN A 174 12.50 10.73 -8.53
C ASN A 174 11.98 9.41 -7.96
N ASN A 175 10.66 9.18 -8.05
CA ASN A 175 10.02 7.93 -7.63
C ASN A 175 10.09 6.81 -8.68
N GLY A 176 10.80 7.00 -9.79
CA GLY A 176 10.96 5.97 -10.84
C GLY A 176 9.64 5.63 -11.55
N ILE A 177 8.71 6.57 -11.64
CA ILE A 177 7.45 6.39 -12.37
C ILE A 177 7.62 6.87 -13.82
N PHE A 178 8.33 7.98 -14.00
CA PHE A 178 8.67 8.53 -15.30
C PHE A 178 10.18 8.53 -15.52
N GLU A 179 10.58 8.19 -16.73
CA GLU A 179 11.93 8.39 -17.23
C GLU A 179 11.98 9.72 -17.99
N PRO A 180 12.87 10.66 -17.61
CA PRO A 180 13.03 11.93 -18.31
C PRO A 180 13.79 11.70 -19.61
N ILE A 181 13.26 12.26 -20.70
CA ILE A 181 13.87 12.19 -22.01
C ILE A 181 14.15 13.61 -22.49
N GLU A 182 15.39 13.87 -22.88
CA GLU A 182 15.76 15.12 -23.50
C GLU A 182 15.03 15.28 -24.84
N GLY A 183 14.51 16.48 -25.09
CA GLY A 183 13.69 16.72 -26.27
C GLY A 183 13.61 18.18 -26.66
N GLU A 184 13.17 18.40 -27.90
CA GLU A 184 13.04 19.73 -28.51
C GLU A 184 11.73 20.45 -28.15
N SER A 185 11.08 20.08 -27.04
CA SER A 185 9.87 20.78 -26.61
C SER A 185 10.14 22.25 -26.29
N ILE A 186 9.16 23.10 -26.59
CA ILE A 186 9.21 24.54 -26.32
C ILE A 186 9.26 24.75 -24.82
N GLN A 187 8.41 24.04 -24.10
CA GLN A 187 8.42 23.93 -22.65
C GLN A 187 9.39 22.82 -22.24
N LYS A 188 10.28 23.12 -21.28
CA LYS A 188 11.22 22.13 -20.73
C LYS A 188 11.20 22.14 -19.23
N ILE A 189 11.23 20.96 -18.63
CA ILE A 189 11.45 20.80 -17.20
C ILE A 189 12.97 20.75 -16.96
N GLN A 190 13.45 21.50 -15.97
CA GLN A 190 14.88 21.60 -15.64
C GLN A 190 15.80 22.06 -16.80
N GLY A 191 15.23 22.68 -17.83
CA GLY A 191 15.97 23.26 -18.96
C GLY A 191 16.27 22.30 -20.12
N ASN A 192 16.20 20.99 -19.93
CA ASN A 192 16.52 19.99 -20.96
C ASN A 192 15.45 18.90 -21.16
N ILE A 193 14.61 18.62 -20.15
CA ILE A 193 13.60 17.55 -20.23
C ILE A 193 12.43 18.04 -21.08
N GLY A 194 12.32 17.51 -22.29
CA GLY A 194 11.24 17.83 -23.22
C GLY A 194 10.18 16.72 -23.32
N LYS A 195 10.48 15.51 -22.85
CA LYS A 195 9.60 14.35 -22.91
C LYS A 195 9.67 13.52 -21.63
N LEU A 196 8.59 12.81 -21.34
CA LEU A 196 8.47 11.84 -20.25
C LEU A 196 8.01 10.51 -20.82
N MET A 197 8.62 9.42 -20.36
CA MET A 197 8.17 8.05 -20.65
C MET A 197 7.73 7.37 -19.37
N ARG A 198 6.59 6.68 -19.40
CA ARG A 198 6.16 5.87 -18.25
C ARG A 198 6.94 4.57 -18.20
N ILE A 199 7.61 4.32 -17.08
CA ILE A 199 8.39 3.09 -16.89
C ILE A 199 7.43 1.89 -16.86
N ARG A 200 7.87 0.77 -17.46
CA ARG A 200 7.10 -0.48 -17.58
C ARG A 200 6.89 -1.18 -16.25
#